data_AF-A0A1G0X9W6-F1
#
_entry.id   AF-A0A1G0X9W6-F1
#
_cell.length_a   1.000
_cell.length_b   1.000
_cell.length_c   1.000
_cell.angle_alpha   90.00
_cell.angle_beta   90.00
_cell.angle_gamma   90.00
#
_symmetry.space_group_name_H-M   'P 1'
#
loop_
_entity.id
_entity.type
_entity.pdbx_description
1 polymer ?
#
loop_
_entity_poly.entity_id
_entity_poly.type
_entity_poly.pdbx_seq_one_letter_code
_entity_poly.pdbx_strand_id
1 'polypeptide(L)' 'MKEPVSRDADDDKFIATALAAKCKLIVSGDKDLLTVDGCFSIELIKPNEFVNKYLA' A
#
# COMPACT_ATOMS: atom_id res chain seq x y z
N MET A 1 -6.65 -9.84 20.71
CA MET A 1 -6.08 -10.36 19.45
C MET A 1 -5.99 -9.18 18.49
N LYS A 2 -4.85 -8.96 17.83
CA LYS A 2 -4.68 -7.85 16.89
C LYS A 2 -5.30 -8.31 15.58
N GLU A 3 -6.37 -7.66 15.14
CA GLU A 3 -7.00 -7.98 13.86
C GLU A 3 -5.99 -7.72 12.72
N PRO A 4 -5.93 -8.60 11.71
CA PRO A 4 -5.01 -8.42 10.59
C PRO A 4 -5.37 -7.14 9.85
N VAL A 5 -4.32 -6.39 9.49
CA VAL A 5 -4.45 -5.05 8.89
C VAL A 5 -4.83 -5.16 7.42
N SER A 6 -4.26 -6.15 6.73
CA SER A 6 -4.67 -6.61 5.41
C SER A 6 -5.53 -7.86 5.50
N ARG A 7 -6.30 -8.15 4.44
CA ARG A 7 -7.00 -9.44 4.29
C ARG A 7 -6.02 -10.60 4.05
N ASP A 8 -4.79 -10.30 3.63
CA ASP A 8 -3.68 -11.24 3.50
C ASP A 8 -2.55 -10.86 4.47
N ALA A 9 -2.20 -11.77 5.36
CA ALA A 9 -1.13 -11.57 6.34
C ALA A 9 0.26 -11.39 5.68
N ASP A 10 0.45 -11.87 4.45
CA ASP A 10 1.70 -11.68 3.72
C ASP A 10 1.92 -10.23 3.27
N ASP A 11 0.85 -9.44 3.15
CA ASP A 11 0.88 -8.05 2.71
C ASP A 11 1.24 -7.07 3.83
N ASP A 12 0.97 -7.46 5.08
CA ASP A 12 1.22 -6.63 6.27
C ASP A 12 2.68 -6.16 6.35
N LYS A 13 3.63 -6.98 5.86
CA LYS A 13 5.06 -6.62 5.85
C LYS A 13 5.37 -5.43 4.95
N PHE A 14 4.68 -5.29 3.81
CA PHE A 14 4.90 -4.18 2.88
C PHE A 14 4.32 -2.88 3.44
N ILE A 15 3.14 -2.96 4.05
CA ILE A 15 2.49 -1.83 4.73
C ILE A 15 3.32 -1.40 5.94
N ALA A 16 3.76 -2.34 6.77
CA ALA A 16 4.63 -2.07 7.92
C ALA A 16 5.95 -1.40 7.50
N THR A 17 6.53 -1.85 6.38
CA THR A 17 7.75 -1.25 5.83
C THR A 17 7.49 0.19 5.37
N ALA A 18 6.41 0.43 4.62
CA ALA A 18 6.04 1.76 4.17
C ALA A 18 5.73 2.72 5.34
N LEU A 19 5.06 2.22 6.38
CA LEU A 19 4.82 2.94 7.63
C LEU A 19 6.12 3.31 8.35
N ALA A 20 7.02 2.34 8.53
CA ALA A 20 8.31 2.55 9.18
C ALA A 20 9.19 3.55 8.39
N ALA A 21 9.12 3.50 7.06
CA ALA A 21 9.81 4.43 6.17
C ALA A 21 9.09 5.79 6.03
N LYS A 22 7.91 5.96 6.63
CA LYS A 22 7.05 7.15 6.48
C LYS A 22 6.75 7.48 5.01
N CYS A 23 6.57 6.45 4.20
CA CYS A 23 6.15 6.60 2.81
C CYS A 23 4.77 7.23 2.76
N LYS A 24 4.52 8.05 1.73
CA LYS A 24 3.19 8.59 1.43
C LYS A 24 2.42 7.71 0.44
N LEU A 25 3.14 6.84 -0.27
CA LEU A 25 2.65 6.08 -1.39
C LEU A 25 3.28 4.68 -1.40
N ILE A 26 2.49 3.66 -1.71
CA ILE A 26 2.96 2.37 -2.19
C ILE A 26 2.51 2.23 -3.65
N VAL A 27 3.42 1.79 -4.52
CA VAL A 27 3.10 1.46 -5.91
C VAL A 27 3.17 -0.05 -6.06
N SER A 28 2.05 -0.68 -6.39
CA SER A 28 2.00 -2.13 -6.60
C SER A 28 0.98 -2.52 -7.66
N GLY A 29 1.30 -3.56 -8.43
CA GLY A 29 0.36 -4.22 -9.34
C GLY A 29 -0.41 -5.36 -8.67
N ASP A 30 -0.07 -5.70 -7.43
CA ASP A 30 -0.72 -6.76 -6.66
C ASP A 30 -2.14 -6.34 -6.26
N LYS A 31 -3.12 -7.22 -6.51
CA LYS A 31 -4.53 -6.95 -6.25
C LYS A 31 -4.92 -7.26 -4.81
N ASP A 32 -4.15 -8.12 -4.13
CA ASP A 32 -4.44 -8.55 -2.76
C ASP A 32 -3.94 -7.52 -1.75
N LEU A 33 -2.90 -6.76 -2.13
CA LEU A 33 -2.39 -5.60 -1.39
C LEU A 33 -3.41 -4.43 -1.28
N LEU A 34 -4.48 -4.43 -2.09
CA LEU A 34 -5.45 -3.32 -2.26
C LEU A 34 -6.53 -3.19 -1.18
N THR A 35 -6.30 -3.67 0.04
CA THR A 35 -7.38 -3.80 1.04
C THR A 35 -7.30 -2.79 2.18
N VAL A 36 -6.24 -1.98 2.19
CA VAL A 36 -5.87 -1.10 3.30
C VAL A 36 -5.99 0.39 2.90
N ASP A 37 -6.75 0.67 1.85
CA ASP A 37 -7.01 2.04 1.42
C ASP A 37 -7.70 2.82 2.53
N GLY A 38 -7.06 3.90 3.00
CA GLY A 38 -7.58 4.79 4.05
C GLY A 38 -7.16 4.49 5.49
N CYS A 39 -6.53 3.37 5.83
CA CYS A 39 -6.23 3.04 7.24
C CYS A 39 -4.95 3.70 7.80
N PHE A 40 -4.02 4.17 6.97
CA PHE A 40 -2.69 4.61 7.44
C PHE A 40 -2.13 5.87 6.78
N SER A 41 -2.97 6.67 6.10
CA SER A 41 -2.51 7.84 5.33
C SER A 41 -1.45 7.53 4.25
N ILE A 42 -1.32 6.26 3.87
CA ILE A 42 -0.50 5.79 2.75
C ILE A 42 -1.45 5.54 1.59
N GLU A 43 -1.26 6.24 0.48
CA GLU A 43 -1.99 6.01 -0.76
C GLU A 43 -1.41 4.75 -1.45
N LEU A 44 -2.26 3.88 -1.97
CA LEU A 44 -1.85 2.69 -2.71
C LEU A 44 -2.33 2.83 -4.16
N ILE A 45 -1.39 2.97 -5.10
CA ILE A 45 -1.72 3.15 -6.52
C ILE A 45 -1.09 2.10 -7.41
N LYS A 46 -1.68 1.96 -8.60
CA LYS A 46 -1.15 1.08 -9.64
C LYS A 46 0.06 1.71 -10.35
N PRO A 47 0.96 0.90 -10.92
CA PRO A 47 2.13 1.42 -11.64
C PRO A 47 1.79 2.37 -12.78
N ASN A 48 0.73 2.08 -13.55
CA ASN A 48 0.28 2.95 -14.64
C ASN A 48 -0.20 4.32 -14.14
N GLU A 49 -0.88 4.34 -13.00
CA GLU A 49 -1.35 5.56 -12.35
C GLU A 49 -0.19 6.38 -11.82
N PHE A 50 0.83 5.74 -11.23
CA PHE A 50 2.06 6.42 -10.82
C PHE A 50 2.75 7.11 -12.00
N VAL A 51 2.92 6.39 -13.11
CA VAL A 51 3.51 6.95 -14.33
C VAL A 51 2.72 8.17 -14.79
N ASN A 52 1.40 8.05 -14.91
CA ASN A 52 0.54 9.15 -15.37
C ASN A 52 0.50 10.35 -14.42
N LYS A 53 0.59 10.14 -13.10
CA LYS A 53 0.54 11.21 -12.10
C LYS A 53 1.87 11.95 -11.90
N TYR A 54 3.00 11.25 -12.04
CA TYR A 54 4.30 11.77 -11.57
C TYR A 54 5.43 11.76 -12.62
N LEU A 55 5.31 10.98 -13.70
CA LEU A 55 6.39 10.82 -14.68
C LEU A 55 6.03 11.25 -16.11
N ALA A 56 4.74 11.54 -16.36
CA ALA A 56 4.22 12.02 -17.64
C ALA A 56 4.23 13.55 -17.75
#